data_AF-A0AAD9IYG2-F1
#
_entry.id   AF-A0AAD9IYG2-F1
#
_cell.length_a   1.000
_cell.length_b   1.000
_cell.length_c   1.000
_cell.angle_alpha   90.00
_cell.angle_beta   90.00
_cell.angle_gamma   90.00
#
_symmetry.space_group_name_H-M   'P 1'
#
loop_
_entity.id
_entity.type
_entity.pdbx_description
1 polymer ?
#
loop_
_entity_poly.entity_id
_entity_poly.type
_entity_poly.pdbx_seq_one_letter_code
_entity_poly.pdbx_strand_id
1 'polypeptide(L)'
;MLKVLFSRVLPSAKFTHSNFAKSGLGNQHVNWNLEHGLLRCHHTSRCAQDPPAQVQAKDTLKEDAISIFSAAVTSVLPHNMVKNNLSLNNDILSIANMQYSVRNGVHIVAFGKAVLGMIRAAEDILGDNLVGGVASIPLGMQDTLRTLEKWDLIPSDSCPVKIREGAHNNVPDEGAFRAAQMIEDLLLQLKEGDMVLTLISGGGSALLPYPRPPVTLDELATVTKLLSRKGATIHQMNTVRKHLEKLKGGGLARAAYPAKMAALILSDVIDNDLGFIASGPTVWNLEPASHSLSLIEEFGIKEQVPQSVLTVLLSSDMKSQMAENYGQECDDVNDHTLVRSCYDHVQTLLVGTNTIALETAKSHAEHLGYIPIVLTSTLSGDVTEAVSMFTKLITFTCGLLHGLQSGDAGETACDFASTEMDLVQMGIRKKQINEIRSAASVCRNSQKSLCILAGGETTVKVKGRGVGGRNQEMSLLLAKSLHESPHNHWMHCLEVFLSAGTDGQDGPTDAAGAVVDCHTITSALNQGLTPQTYLDNNDAYNFFKLLDQGRCHVVTGFTGTNVMDIQVLIMKTALNS
;
A
#
# COMPACT_ATOMS: atom_id res chain seq x y z
N MET A 1 -23.31 -1.77 0.17
CA MET A 1 -22.02 -2.36 0.55
C MET A 1 -21.01 -1.30 1.02
N LEU A 2 -21.48 -0.22 1.66
CA LEU A 2 -20.70 0.84 2.29
C LEU A 2 -21.41 1.17 3.60
N LYS A 3 -20.99 0.60 4.73
CA LYS A 3 -21.55 0.96 6.05
C LYS A 3 -20.75 0.53 7.28
N VAL A 4 -19.54 0.01 7.16
CA VAL A 4 -18.76 -0.43 8.33
C VAL A 4 -17.32 0.05 8.18
N LEU A 5 -17.14 1.36 8.25
CA LEU A 5 -15.87 2.02 8.50
C LEU A 5 -16.20 3.02 9.62
N PHE A 6 -15.50 2.92 10.75
CA PHE A 6 -15.54 3.81 11.93
C PHE A 6 -16.79 3.85 12.82
N SER A 7 -17.42 2.73 13.13
CA SER A 7 -18.12 2.65 14.43
C SER A 7 -17.97 1.29 15.09
N ARG A 8 -17.56 1.30 16.36
CA ARG A 8 -17.35 0.18 17.29
C ARG A 8 -15.92 -0.39 17.39
N VAL A 9 -14.98 0.42 17.86
CA VAL A 9 -13.93 -0.05 18.78
C VAL A 9 -13.72 1.00 19.86
N LEU A 10 -14.61 1.07 20.86
CA LEU A 10 -14.32 1.63 22.18
C LEU A 10 -15.28 0.99 23.20
N PRO A 11 -14.79 0.25 24.21
CA PRO A 11 -15.62 -0.24 25.30
C PRO A 11 -15.87 0.86 26.34
N SER A 12 -17.13 1.10 26.68
CA SER A 12 -17.54 1.97 27.78
C SER A 12 -17.30 1.31 29.14
N ALA A 13 -16.09 1.41 29.68
CA ALA A 13 -15.80 1.07 31.07
C ALA A 13 -15.71 2.37 31.91
N LYS A 14 -16.81 2.72 32.58
CA LYS A 14 -16.80 3.72 33.65
C LYS A 14 -16.11 3.12 34.88
N PHE A 15 -14.85 3.49 35.14
CA PHE A 15 -14.24 3.25 36.45
C PHE A 15 -14.56 4.41 37.38
N THR A 16 -15.24 4.08 38.49
CA THR A 16 -15.46 4.98 39.62
C THR A 16 -14.32 4.79 40.61
N HIS A 17 -13.73 5.89 41.07
CA HIS A 17 -12.77 5.89 42.17
C HIS A 17 -13.48 5.54 43.49
N SER A 18 -13.07 4.45 44.15
CA SER A 18 -12.82 4.45 45.60
C SER A 18 -12.21 3.12 46.09
N ASN A 19 -11.11 3.25 46.83
CA ASN A 19 -10.59 2.41 47.92
C ASN A 19 -10.70 0.87 47.82
N PHE A 20 -9.55 0.18 47.82
CA PHE A 20 -9.11 -0.63 48.98
C PHE A 20 -7.64 -1.10 48.82
N ALA A 21 -7.04 -1.37 49.97
CA ALA A 21 -5.61 -1.46 50.24
C ALA A 21 -4.95 -2.82 49.96
N LYS A 22 -3.61 -2.76 49.79
CA LYS A 22 -2.56 -3.71 50.20
C LYS A 22 -2.59 -5.17 49.71
N SER A 23 -1.68 -5.45 48.76
CA SER A 23 -0.68 -6.55 48.76
C SER A 23 0.04 -6.48 47.40
N GLY A 24 1.31 -6.11 47.26
CA GLY A 24 2.47 -6.72 47.88
C GLY A 24 2.95 -7.89 47.01
N LEU A 25 3.76 -7.61 45.97
CA LEU A 25 4.86 -8.46 45.43
C LEU A 25 5.42 -7.89 44.10
N GLY A 26 6.62 -7.31 44.21
CA GLY A 26 7.75 -7.49 43.28
C GLY A 26 7.65 -7.05 41.82
N ASN A 27 7.99 -5.79 41.54
CA ASN A 27 8.53 -5.37 40.24
C ASN A 27 9.91 -6.01 39.99
N GLN A 28 10.13 -6.62 38.81
CA GLN A 28 11.46 -6.78 38.24
C GLN A 28 11.51 -6.08 36.88
N HIS A 29 12.12 -4.89 36.89
CA HIS A 29 12.63 -4.22 35.71
C HIS A 29 13.96 -4.85 35.32
N VAL A 30 14.10 -5.27 34.06
CA VAL A 30 15.39 -5.71 33.49
C VAL A 30 15.99 -4.50 32.76
N ASN A 31 17.05 -3.94 33.36
CA ASN A 31 17.92 -2.94 32.73
C ASN A 31 18.99 -3.66 31.90
N TRP A 32 19.16 -3.25 30.65
CA TRP A 32 20.26 -3.65 29.79
C TRP A 32 21.48 -2.77 30.05
N ASN A 33 22.55 -3.34 30.58
CA ASN A 33 23.89 -2.73 30.56
C ASN A 33 24.88 -3.70 29.89
N LEU A 34 25.46 -3.21 28.80
CA LEU A 34 26.62 -3.78 28.11
C LEU A 34 27.88 -3.50 28.93
N GLU A 35 28.66 -4.53 29.27
CA GLU A 35 30.12 -4.38 29.44
C GLU A 35 30.85 -5.72 29.34
N HIS A 36 32.01 -5.67 28.71
CA HIS A 36 32.90 -6.78 28.39
C HIS A 36 33.48 -7.49 29.63
N GLY A 37 33.62 -8.81 29.58
CA GLY A 37 34.37 -9.55 30.59
C GLY A 37 34.50 -11.05 30.32
N LEU A 38 35.63 -11.44 29.74
CA LEU A 38 36.12 -12.82 29.67
C LEU A 38 36.23 -13.45 31.07
N LEU A 39 35.51 -14.55 31.32
CA LEU A 39 35.82 -15.49 32.41
C LEU A 39 35.60 -16.93 31.95
N ARG A 40 36.72 -17.67 31.81
CA ARG A 40 36.76 -19.13 31.65
C ARG A 40 36.34 -19.79 32.96
N CYS A 41 35.46 -20.78 32.89
CA CYS A 41 35.21 -21.69 34.01
C CYS A 41 35.48 -23.14 33.57
N HIS A 42 36.46 -23.78 34.22
CA HIS A 42 36.73 -25.21 34.11
C HIS A 42 35.94 -25.94 35.19
N HIS A 43 34.97 -26.78 34.79
CA HIS A 43 34.59 -27.95 35.59
C HIS A 43 34.13 -29.09 34.68
N THR A 44 34.85 -30.20 34.78
CA THR A 44 34.60 -31.48 34.13
C THR A 44 33.61 -32.32 34.95
N SER A 45 32.49 -32.73 34.37
CA SER A 45 31.86 -34.03 34.72
C SER A 45 30.80 -34.47 33.70
N ARG A 46 31.17 -35.55 32.98
CA ARG A 46 30.37 -36.69 32.47
C ARG A 46 29.21 -36.43 31.50
N CYS A 47 29.45 -36.96 30.29
CA CYS A 47 28.52 -37.19 29.19
C CYS A 47 27.23 -37.91 29.61
N ALA A 48 26.10 -37.29 29.30
CA ALA A 48 24.94 -37.98 28.74
C ALA A 48 24.73 -37.38 27.35
N GLN A 49 24.77 -38.22 26.32
CA GLN A 49 24.53 -37.80 24.94
C GLN A 49 23.03 -37.64 24.74
N ASP A 50 22.52 -36.41 24.84
CA ASP A 50 21.23 -36.08 24.24
C ASP A 50 21.41 -35.99 22.71
N PRO A 51 20.49 -36.57 21.91
CA PRO A 51 20.54 -36.42 20.46
C PRO A 51 20.35 -34.95 20.10
N PRO A 52 21.02 -34.43 19.04
CA PRO A 52 20.89 -33.03 18.67
C PRO A 52 19.45 -32.71 18.30
N ALA A 53 18.91 -31.69 18.97
CA ALA A 53 17.56 -31.20 18.84
C ALA A 53 17.20 -30.84 17.40
N GLN A 54 16.19 -31.49 16.82
CA GLN A 54 15.52 -31.11 15.58
C GLN A 54 14.54 -29.92 15.77
N VAL A 55 14.83 -28.98 16.66
CA VAL A 55 13.86 -27.95 17.12
C VAL A 55 14.18 -26.53 16.61
N GLN A 56 15.12 -26.31 15.69
CA GLN A 56 15.57 -24.94 15.38
C GLN A 56 15.60 -24.49 13.90
N ALA A 57 15.16 -25.30 12.93
CA ALA A 57 15.27 -24.94 11.50
C ALA A 57 13.95 -24.57 10.79
N LYS A 58 12.78 -24.80 11.42
CA LYS A 58 11.47 -24.52 10.79
C LYS A 58 10.91 -23.15 11.13
N ASP A 59 11.16 -22.64 12.32
CA ASP A 59 10.75 -21.28 12.70
C ASP A 59 11.57 -20.22 11.93
N THR A 60 12.81 -20.53 11.53
CA THR A 60 13.70 -19.61 10.81
C THR A 60 13.19 -19.21 9.42
N LEU A 61 12.47 -20.08 8.69
CA LEU A 61 11.96 -19.72 7.36
C LEU A 61 10.75 -18.78 7.42
N LYS A 62 9.91 -18.91 8.46
CA LYS A 62 8.82 -17.96 8.70
C LYS A 62 9.39 -16.60 9.13
N GLU A 63 10.42 -16.62 9.98
CA GLU A 63 11.17 -15.42 10.37
C GLU A 63 11.81 -14.74 9.16
N ASP A 64 12.41 -15.49 8.24
CA ASP A 64 12.95 -14.95 6.98
C ASP A 64 11.85 -14.30 6.13
N ALA A 65 10.70 -14.96 5.95
CA ALA A 65 9.59 -14.38 5.19
C ALA A 65 9.07 -13.09 5.82
N ILE A 66 8.94 -13.05 7.15
CA ILE A 66 8.57 -11.85 7.91
C ILE A 66 9.64 -10.76 7.78
N SER A 67 10.92 -11.13 7.80
CA SER A 67 12.06 -10.21 7.63
C SER A 67 12.07 -9.58 6.23
N ILE A 68 11.83 -10.39 5.18
CA ILE A 68 11.67 -9.94 3.79
C ILE A 68 10.51 -8.95 3.67
N PHE A 69 9.35 -9.28 4.23
CA PHE A 69 8.21 -8.36 4.27
C PHE A 69 8.53 -7.07 5.04
N SER A 70 9.19 -7.18 6.19
CA SER A 70 9.56 -6.02 7.02
C SER A 70 10.54 -5.10 6.32
N ALA A 71 11.51 -5.64 5.57
CA ALA A 71 12.42 -4.86 4.73
C ALA A 71 11.66 -4.10 3.63
N ALA A 72 10.66 -4.74 3.02
CA ALA A 72 9.77 -4.12 2.03
C ALA A 72 9.01 -2.91 2.61
N VAL A 73 8.39 -3.09 3.78
CA VAL A 73 7.66 -2.01 4.47
C VAL A 73 8.61 -0.89 4.88
N THR A 74 9.79 -1.25 5.39
CA THR A 74 10.80 -0.29 5.87
C THR A 74 11.21 0.69 4.77
N SER A 75 11.43 0.24 3.53
CA SER A 75 11.84 1.16 2.45
C SER A 75 10.78 2.19 2.06
N VAL A 76 9.51 1.89 2.32
CA VAL A 76 8.37 2.77 2.05
C VAL A 76 7.80 3.38 3.33
N LEU A 77 8.55 3.44 4.44
CA LEU A 77 8.17 4.25 5.59
C LEU A 77 8.37 5.75 5.28
N PRO A 78 7.55 6.66 5.84
CA PRO A 78 7.58 8.08 5.49
C PRO A 78 8.96 8.73 5.59
N HIS A 79 9.70 8.42 6.65
CA HIS A 79 11.06 8.95 6.82
C HIS A 79 12.02 8.45 5.73
N ASN A 80 11.98 7.16 5.39
CA ASN A 80 12.87 6.58 4.39
C ASN A 80 12.52 7.04 2.97
N MET A 81 11.22 7.07 2.60
CA MET A 81 10.80 7.53 1.28
C MET A 81 11.17 9.00 1.03
N VAL A 82 11.03 9.87 2.04
CA VAL A 82 11.37 11.29 1.91
C VAL A 82 12.88 11.47 1.91
N LYS A 83 13.61 10.89 2.87
CA LYS A 83 15.07 11.03 2.96
C LYS A 83 15.83 10.49 1.74
N ASN A 84 15.32 9.42 1.11
CA ASN A 84 15.94 8.88 -0.10
C ASN A 84 15.78 9.79 -1.33
N ASN A 85 14.83 10.73 -1.29
CA ASN A 85 14.49 11.58 -2.43
C ASN A 85 14.67 13.08 -2.16
N LEU A 86 14.87 13.49 -0.91
CA LEU A 86 14.95 14.88 -0.47
C LEU A 86 16.21 15.07 0.37
N SER A 87 17.02 16.06 0.03
CA SER A 87 18.13 16.51 0.87
C SER A 87 18.34 18.01 0.73
N LEU A 88 18.76 18.66 1.81
CA LEU A 88 19.03 20.09 1.83
C LEU A 88 20.49 20.31 2.21
N ASN A 89 21.21 21.10 1.41
CA ASN A 89 22.57 21.51 1.72
C ASN A 89 22.69 23.03 1.50
N ASN A 90 22.87 23.77 2.60
CA ASN A 90 22.68 25.22 2.64
C ASN A 90 21.30 25.57 2.06
N ASP A 91 21.23 26.48 1.08
CA ASP A 91 19.97 26.87 0.43
C ASP A 91 19.68 26.08 -0.86
N ILE A 92 20.30 24.91 -1.07
CA ILE A 92 20.08 24.07 -2.24
C ILE A 92 19.33 22.81 -1.82
N LEU A 93 18.05 22.76 -2.18
CA LEU A 93 17.20 21.59 -2.01
C LEU A 93 17.37 20.67 -3.21
N SER A 94 17.87 19.46 -2.98
CA SER A 94 17.96 18.41 -3.99
C SER A 94 16.76 17.47 -3.87
N ILE A 95 16.01 17.34 -4.96
CA ILE A 95 14.86 16.43 -5.07
C ILE A 95 15.09 15.47 -6.23
N ALA A 96 15.36 14.20 -5.91
CA ALA A 96 15.86 13.20 -6.84
C ALA A 96 17.04 13.75 -7.68
N ASN A 97 16.83 14.00 -8.97
CA ASN A 97 17.85 14.50 -9.91
C ASN A 97 17.80 16.03 -10.14
N MET A 98 16.91 16.75 -9.47
CA MET A 98 16.71 18.20 -9.64
C MET A 98 17.22 18.96 -8.42
N GLN A 99 17.65 20.20 -8.63
CA GLN A 99 18.10 21.10 -7.57
C GLN A 99 17.34 22.42 -7.63
N TYR A 100 16.95 22.91 -6.47
CA TYR A 100 16.18 24.13 -6.29
C TYR A 100 16.88 25.04 -5.29
N SER A 101 17.01 26.32 -5.63
CA SER A 101 17.42 27.35 -4.67
C SER A 101 16.22 27.70 -3.79
N VAL A 102 16.35 27.51 -2.47
CA VAL A 102 15.25 27.68 -1.49
C VAL A 102 15.53 28.82 -0.49
N ARG A 103 16.19 29.89 -0.96
CA ARG A 103 16.47 31.10 -0.16
C ARG A 103 15.22 31.77 0.42
N ASN A 104 14.08 31.64 -0.26
CA ASN A 104 12.79 32.16 0.19
C ASN A 104 12.06 31.18 1.14
N GLY A 105 12.69 30.05 1.47
CA GLY A 105 12.05 28.94 2.17
C GLY A 105 11.22 28.05 1.24
N VAL A 106 10.60 27.06 1.86
CA VAL A 106 9.78 26.02 1.24
C VAL A 106 8.42 26.01 1.92
N HIS A 107 7.36 25.99 1.13
CA HIS A 107 6.00 25.74 1.60
C HIS A 107 5.62 24.27 1.40
N ILE A 108 4.92 23.68 2.37
CA ILE A 108 4.35 22.34 2.23
C ILE A 108 2.85 22.40 1.93
N VAL A 109 2.44 21.69 0.88
CA VAL A 109 1.03 21.34 0.64
C VAL A 109 0.90 19.84 0.79
N ALA A 110 0.06 19.36 1.70
CA ALA A 110 -0.04 17.93 1.98
C ALA A 110 -1.49 17.46 2.01
N PHE A 111 -1.78 16.28 1.45
CA PHE A 111 -3.10 15.66 1.61
C PHE A 111 -3.08 14.15 1.45
N GLY A 112 -3.75 13.45 2.35
CA GLY A 112 -3.82 11.99 2.36
C GLY A 112 -3.74 11.37 3.76
N LYS A 113 -3.82 10.04 3.84
CA LYS A 113 -3.80 9.29 5.11
C LYS A 113 -2.42 9.23 5.78
N ALA A 114 -1.34 9.18 4.99
CA ALA A 114 0.03 8.98 5.48
C ALA A 114 0.89 10.26 5.49
N VAL A 115 0.31 11.40 5.09
CA VAL A 115 1.08 12.62 4.87
C VAL A 115 1.63 13.25 6.14
N LEU A 116 1.06 12.97 7.33
CA LEU A 116 1.64 13.47 8.59
C LEU A 116 3.08 12.98 8.79
N GLY A 117 3.33 11.69 8.57
CA GLY A 117 4.69 11.13 8.64
C GLY A 117 5.60 11.71 7.56
N MET A 118 5.06 12.00 6.37
CA MET A 118 5.84 12.62 5.29
C MET A 118 6.20 14.08 5.63
N ILE A 119 5.28 14.82 6.26
CA ILE A 119 5.52 16.19 6.75
C ILE A 119 6.60 16.15 7.83
N ARG A 120 6.50 15.22 8.78
CA ARG A 120 7.49 15.06 9.86
C ARG A 120 8.90 14.79 9.29
N ALA A 121 9.00 13.89 8.31
CA ALA A 121 10.26 13.60 7.64
C ALA A 121 10.80 14.80 6.84
N ALA A 122 9.93 15.54 6.15
CA ALA A 122 10.32 16.74 5.42
C ALA A 122 10.74 17.88 6.37
N GLU A 123 10.05 18.05 7.49
CA GLU A 123 10.39 18.98 8.57
C GLU A 123 11.81 18.71 9.10
N ASP A 124 12.14 17.46 9.40
CA ASP A 124 13.47 17.08 9.89
C ASP A 124 14.61 17.41 8.89
N ILE A 125 14.30 17.42 7.60
CA ILE A 125 15.27 17.73 6.53
C ILE A 125 15.34 19.24 6.25
N LEU A 126 14.20 19.92 6.23
CA LEU A 126 14.08 21.32 5.86
C LEU A 126 14.42 22.28 7.00
N GLY A 127 14.16 21.89 8.26
CA GLY A 127 14.39 22.74 9.42
C GLY A 127 13.78 24.13 9.25
N ASP A 128 14.58 25.17 9.49
CA ASP A 128 14.18 26.58 9.40
C ASP A 128 13.80 27.02 7.97
N ASN A 129 14.19 26.27 6.93
CA ASN A 129 13.77 26.57 5.56
C ASN A 129 12.30 26.18 5.31
N LEU A 130 11.65 25.40 6.18
CA LEU A 130 10.21 25.19 6.11
C LEU A 130 9.50 26.41 6.72
N VAL A 131 8.86 27.23 5.87
CA VAL A 131 8.33 28.55 6.29
C VAL A 131 6.80 28.59 6.43
N GLY A 132 6.10 27.55 5.96
CA GLY A 132 4.65 27.48 6.06
C GLY A 132 4.05 26.29 5.32
N GLY A 133 2.74 26.10 5.47
CA GLY A 133 2.03 25.08 4.71
C GLY A 133 0.62 24.82 5.19
N VAL A 134 -0.08 23.96 4.44
CA VAL A 134 -1.41 23.45 4.80
C VAL A 134 -1.46 21.96 4.50
N ALA A 135 -1.99 21.19 5.45
CA ALA A 135 -2.20 19.76 5.31
C ALA A 135 -3.67 19.39 5.50
N SER A 136 -4.21 18.52 4.64
CA SER A 136 -5.55 17.94 4.77
C SER A 136 -5.47 16.44 5.05
N ILE A 137 -5.89 16.04 6.25
CA ILE A 137 -5.75 14.66 6.76
C ILE A 137 -7.10 14.10 7.24
N PRO A 138 -7.24 12.77 7.38
CA PRO A 138 -8.47 12.18 7.90
C PRO A 138 -8.80 12.68 9.32
N LEU A 139 -10.09 12.86 9.59
CA LEU A 139 -10.61 13.20 10.91
C LEU A 139 -10.18 12.18 11.97
N GLY A 140 -9.63 12.68 13.09
CA GLY A 140 -9.16 11.87 14.22
C GLY A 140 -7.78 11.23 14.01
N MET A 141 -7.09 11.50 12.90
CA MET A 141 -5.79 10.90 12.62
C MET A 141 -4.72 11.33 13.64
N GLN A 142 -4.68 12.61 14.05
CA GLN A 142 -3.72 13.05 15.06
C GLN A 142 -3.92 12.35 16.40
N ASP A 143 -5.17 12.25 16.86
CA ASP A 143 -5.50 11.58 18.12
C ASP A 143 -5.20 10.08 18.06
N THR A 144 -5.41 9.46 16.90
CA THR A 144 -5.04 8.06 16.64
C THR A 144 -3.54 7.86 16.78
N LEU A 145 -2.72 8.70 16.13
CA LEU A 145 -1.26 8.60 16.21
C LEU A 145 -0.74 8.83 17.63
N ARG A 146 -1.31 9.80 18.37
CA ARG A 146 -0.96 10.03 19.78
C ARG A 146 -1.32 8.85 20.67
N THR A 147 -2.48 8.25 20.47
CA THR A 147 -2.94 7.07 21.22
C THR A 147 -2.06 5.85 20.96
N LEU A 148 -1.54 5.73 19.74
CA LEU A 148 -0.61 4.67 19.34
C LEU A 148 0.86 5.01 19.66
N GLU A 149 1.13 6.14 20.32
CA GLU A 149 2.47 6.62 20.66
C GLU A 149 3.42 6.75 19.44
N LYS A 150 2.86 7.03 18.26
CA LYS A 150 3.58 7.20 16.99
C LYS A 150 4.12 8.62 16.81
N TRP A 151 4.92 9.08 17.77
CA TRP A 151 5.49 10.43 17.79
C TRP A 151 6.42 10.71 16.59
N ASP A 152 7.02 9.66 16.03
CA ASP A 152 7.84 9.70 14.83
C ASP A 152 7.06 10.03 13.54
N LEU A 153 5.72 9.98 13.58
CA LEU A 153 4.83 10.31 12.47
C LEU A 153 4.10 11.65 12.64
N ILE A 154 4.30 12.34 13.77
CA ILE A 154 3.60 13.59 14.09
C ILE A 154 4.59 14.75 13.94
N PRO A 155 4.28 15.78 13.12
CA PRO A 155 5.09 16.99 13.02
C PRO A 155 5.30 17.66 14.38
N SER A 156 6.42 18.37 14.56
CA SER A 156 6.70 19.05 15.83
C SER A 156 5.70 20.17 16.14
N ASP A 157 5.59 20.58 17.40
CA ASP A 157 4.75 21.72 17.80
C ASP A 157 5.20 23.04 17.15
N SER A 158 6.47 23.13 16.74
CA SER A 158 7.04 24.26 15.99
C SER A 158 6.81 24.19 14.48
N CYS A 159 6.23 23.10 13.96
CA CYS A 159 5.97 22.94 12.54
C CYS A 159 5.03 24.05 12.04
N PRO A 160 5.40 24.86 11.02
CA PRO A 160 4.54 25.95 10.55
C PRO A 160 3.42 25.47 9.62
N VAL A 161 3.28 24.16 9.39
CA VAL A 161 2.25 23.56 8.55
C VAL A 161 0.93 23.48 9.30
N LYS A 162 -0.11 24.13 8.77
CA LYS A 162 -1.46 24.11 9.35
C LYS A 162 -2.16 22.78 9.04
N ILE A 163 -2.28 21.92 10.04
CA ILE A 163 -2.99 20.65 9.92
C ILE A 163 -4.51 20.85 10.00
N ARG A 164 -5.25 20.33 9.01
CA ARG A 164 -6.71 20.35 8.93
C ARG A 164 -7.25 18.94 8.80
N GLU A 165 -8.25 18.64 9.61
CA GLU A 165 -8.89 17.33 9.66
C GLU A 165 -10.26 17.37 8.97
N GLY A 166 -10.55 16.34 8.19
CA GLY A 166 -11.82 16.19 7.48
C GLY A 166 -11.94 14.83 6.80
N ALA A 167 -12.77 14.78 5.77
CA ALA A 167 -13.10 13.58 5.01
C ALA A 167 -13.50 12.37 5.88
N HIS A 168 -14.46 12.54 6.80
CA HIS A 168 -14.94 11.45 7.64
C HIS A 168 -15.34 10.23 6.77
N ASN A 169 -14.83 9.04 7.11
CA ASN A 169 -15.01 7.80 6.35
C ASN A 169 -14.51 7.86 4.90
N ASN A 170 -13.49 8.67 4.62
CA ASN A 170 -12.93 8.84 3.27
C ASN A 170 -13.98 9.38 2.26
N VAL A 171 -14.90 10.22 2.73
CA VAL A 171 -15.90 10.92 1.91
C VAL A 171 -15.64 12.41 2.01
N PRO A 172 -15.61 13.17 0.90
CA PRO A 172 -15.51 14.63 0.95
C PRO A 172 -16.50 15.26 1.93
N ASP A 173 -16.02 16.19 2.77
CA ASP A 173 -16.83 16.95 3.70
C ASP A 173 -16.36 18.41 3.79
N GLU A 174 -17.07 19.21 4.58
CA GLU A 174 -16.78 20.64 4.79
C GLU A 174 -15.38 20.89 5.37
N GLY A 175 -14.88 19.98 6.21
CA GLY A 175 -13.53 20.10 6.78
C GLY A 175 -12.46 19.99 5.70
N ALA A 176 -12.57 18.96 4.85
CA ALA A 176 -11.67 18.75 3.72
C ALA A 176 -11.81 19.86 2.66
N PHE A 177 -13.04 20.34 2.40
CA PHE A 177 -13.27 21.45 1.47
C PHE A 177 -12.59 22.75 1.95
N ARG A 178 -12.73 23.11 3.23
CA ARG A 178 -12.03 24.28 3.80
C ARG A 178 -10.51 24.12 3.75
N ALA A 179 -10.00 22.92 3.96
CA ALA A 179 -8.58 22.64 3.80
C ALA A 179 -8.12 22.87 2.35
N ALA A 180 -8.89 22.41 1.36
CA ALA A 180 -8.62 22.66 -0.06
C ALA A 180 -8.67 24.15 -0.42
N GLN A 181 -9.60 24.93 0.16
CA GLN A 181 -9.62 26.39 0.00
C GLN A 181 -8.35 27.03 0.55
N MET A 182 -7.94 26.67 1.76
CA MET A 182 -6.70 27.19 2.36
C MET A 182 -5.45 26.82 1.57
N ILE A 183 -5.41 25.63 0.97
CA ILE A 183 -4.33 25.19 0.08
C ILE A 183 -4.28 26.10 -1.15
N GLU A 184 -5.42 26.34 -1.80
CA GLU A 184 -5.47 27.23 -2.96
C GLU A 184 -5.07 28.67 -2.60
N ASP A 185 -5.60 29.21 -1.51
CA ASP A 185 -5.30 30.57 -1.05
C ASP A 185 -3.80 30.75 -0.79
N LEU A 186 -3.13 29.73 -0.23
CA LEU A 186 -1.67 29.72 -0.06
C LEU A 186 -0.97 29.74 -1.42
N LEU A 187 -1.35 28.86 -2.34
CA LEU A 187 -0.69 28.71 -3.63
C LEU A 187 -0.80 29.97 -4.50
N LEU A 188 -1.97 30.61 -4.53
CA LEU A 188 -2.21 31.84 -5.30
C LEU A 188 -1.41 33.06 -4.81
N GLN A 189 -0.83 32.98 -3.60
CA GLN A 189 0.03 34.05 -3.05
C GLN A 189 1.50 33.89 -3.43
N LEU A 190 1.89 32.73 -3.97
CA LEU A 190 3.28 32.41 -4.25
C LEU A 190 3.75 33.05 -5.54
N LYS A 191 5.05 33.35 -5.59
CA LYS A 191 5.69 34.08 -6.67
C LYS A 191 6.82 33.28 -7.28
N GLU A 192 7.37 33.84 -8.36
CA GLU A 192 8.58 33.29 -8.97
C GLU A 192 9.73 33.30 -7.94
N GLY A 193 10.42 32.17 -7.82
CA GLY A 193 11.47 31.95 -6.82
C GLY A 193 11.00 31.25 -5.54
N ASP A 194 9.69 31.15 -5.30
CA ASP A 194 9.15 30.35 -4.20
C ASP A 194 9.13 28.86 -4.59
N MET A 195 9.16 28.00 -3.56
CA MET A 195 9.16 26.54 -3.72
C MET A 195 8.05 25.89 -2.92
N VAL A 196 7.30 25.00 -3.56
CA VAL A 196 6.27 24.16 -2.95
C VAL A 196 6.69 22.70 -2.97
N LEU A 197 6.75 22.09 -1.79
CA LEU A 197 6.84 20.65 -1.63
C LEU A 197 5.43 20.09 -1.41
N THR A 198 4.91 19.38 -2.40
CA THR A 198 3.59 18.74 -2.36
C THR A 198 3.73 17.30 -1.89
N LEU A 199 3.05 16.91 -0.82
CA LEU A 199 3.09 15.54 -0.26
C LEU A 199 1.73 14.87 -0.45
N ILE A 200 1.69 13.76 -1.19
CA ILE A 200 0.44 13.08 -1.55
C ILE A 200 0.50 11.63 -1.09
N SER A 201 -0.58 11.16 -0.46
CA SER A 201 -0.78 9.73 -0.19
C SER A 201 -2.22 9.30 -0.46
N GLY A 202 -2.52 8.02 -0.27
CA GLY A 202 -3.86 7.45 -0.36
C GLY A 202 -4.96 8.27 0.33
N GLY A 203 -6.16 8.29 -0.25
CA GLY A 203 -7.32 9.08 0.22
C GLY A 203 -7.36 10.53 -0.28
N GLY A 204 -6.37 10.98 -1.05
CA GLY A 204 -6.27 12.37 -1.54
C GLY A 204 -7.52 12.88 -2.27
N SER A 205 -8.23 12.03 -3.01
CA SER A 205 -9.47 12.45 -3.70
C SER A 205 -10.57 12.94 -2.75
N ALA A 206 -10.62 12.41 -1.52
CA ALA A 206 -11.59 12.84 -0.50
C ALA A 206 -11.08 14.02 0.34
N LEU A 207 -9.76 14.16 0.45
CA LEU A 207 -9.07 15.17 1.27
C LEU A 207 -8.72 16.46 0.52
N LEU A 208 -8.81 16.46 -0.81
CA LEU A 208 -8.69 17.65 -1.64
C LEU A 208 -9.96 17.91 -2.49
N PRO A 209 -11.17 17.99 -1.89
CA PRO A 209 -12.37 18.31 -2.64
C PRO A 209 -12.45 19.82 -2.87
N TYR A 210 -12.63 20.24 -4.11
CA TYR A 210 -12.82 21.66 -4.41
C TYR A 210 -13.74 21.83 -5.63
N PRO A 211 -15.06 21.79 -5.46
CA PRO A 211 -16.02 22.00 -6.55
C PRO A 211 -15.79 23.33 -7.27
N ARG A 212 -15.92 23.36 -8.60
CA ARG A 212 -15.87 24.57 -9.42
C ARG A 212 -17.20 25.31 -9.32
N PRO A 213 -17.23 26.59 -8.88
CA PRO A 213 -18.47 27.36 -8.89
C PRO A 213 -19.11 27.36 -10.30
N PRO A 214 -20.45 27.28 -10.41
CA PRO A 214 -21.44 27.29 -9.33
C PRO A 214 -21.72 25.93 -8.67
N VAL A 215 -20.96 24.86 -8.98
CA VAL A 215 -21.17 23.54 -8.38
C VAL A 215 -20.82 23.58 -6.89
N THR A 216 -21.70 23.04 -6.07
CA THR A 216 -21.51 22.94 -4.61
C THR A 216 -20.93 21.57 -4.20
N LEU A 217 -20.46 21.46 -2.95
CA LEU A 217 -19.96 20.19 -2.42
C LEU A 217 -21.05 19.11 -2.37
N ASP A 218 -22.28 19.50 -2.03
CA ASP A 218 -23.44 18.60 -2.01
C ASP A 218 -23.82 18.10 -3.41
N GLU A 219 -23.74 18.96 -4.43
CA GLU A 219 -23.98 18.58 -5.82
C GLU A 219 -22.89 17.62 -6.34
N LEU A 220 -21.63 17.88 -6.03
CA LEU A 220 -20.52 16.98 -6.33
C LEU A 220 -20.73 15.59 -5.70
N ALA A 221 -21.13 15.56 -4.42
CA ALA A 221 -21.47 14.32 -3.72
C ALA A 221 -22.69 13.62 -4.35
N THR A 222 -23.68 14.37 -4.81
CA THR A 222 -24.88 13.85 -5.48
C THR A 222 -24.53 13.16 -6.79
N VAL A 223 -23.77 13.82 -7.67
CA VAL A 223 -23.32 13.23 -8.95
C VAL A 223 -22.49 11.97 -8.72
N THR A 224 -21.57 12.00 -7.76
CA THR A 224 -20.74 10.83 -7.41
C THR A 224 -21.61 9.65 -6.95
N LYS A 225 -22.63 9.91 -6.12
CA LYS A 225 -23.58 8.86 -5.67
C LYS A 225 -24.43 8.33 -6.83
N LEU A 226 -24.86 9.18 -7.75
CA LEU A 226 -25.64 8.77 -8.93
C LEU A 226 -24.84 7.83 -9.83
N LEU A 227 -23.61 8.19 -10.18
CA LEU A 227 -22.69 7.36 -10.96
C LEU A 227 -22.42 6.03 -10.26
N SER A 228 -22.07 6.07 -8.97
CA SER A 228 -21.80 4.86 -8.18
C SER A 228 -23.01 3.91 -8.15
N ARG A 229 -24.24 4.42 -7.98
CA ARG A 229 -25.47 3.62 -8.00
C ARG A 229 -25.75 2.96 -9.34
N LYS A 230 -25.26 3.55 -10.43
CA LYS A 230 -25.37 2.99 -11.79
C LYS A 230 -24.23 2.03 -12.14
N GLY A 231 -23.34 1.73 -11.19
CA GLY A 231 -22.23 0.81 -11.40
C GLY A 231 -21.05 1.44 -12.15
N ALA A 232 -20.94 2.77 -12.17
CA ALA A 232 -19.78 3.43 -12.75
C ALA A 232 -18.50 2.98 -12.06
N THR A 233 -17.50 2.66 -12.85
CA THR A 233 -16.16 2.34 -12.34
C THR A 233 -15.54 3.55 -11.66
N ILE A 234 -14.54 3.31 -10.81
CA ILE A 234 -13.78 4.39 -10.18
C ILE A 234 -13.09 5.29 -11.21
N HIS A 235 -12.65 4.74 -12.35
CA HIS A 235 -12.09 5.51 -13.45
C HIS A 235 -13.13 6.49 -14.02
N GLN A 236 -14.31 5.99 -14.40
CA GLN A 236 -15.39 6.83 -14.94
C GLN A 236 -15.84 7.91 -13.95
N MET A 237 -15.96 7.57 -12.66
CA MET A 237 -16.27 8.56 -11.62
C MET A 237 -15.18 9.63 -11.51
N ASN A 238 -13.90 9.23 -11.51
CA ASN A 238 -12.78 10.16 -11.43
C ASN A 238 -12.70 11.08 -12.66
N THR A 239 -13.00 10.57 -13.87
CA THR A 239 -13.04 11.40 -15.09
C THR A 239 -14.07 12.52 -14.97
N VAL A 240 -15.29 12.24 -14.48
CA VAL A 240 -16.31 13.27 -14.23
C VAL A 240 -15.82 14.25 -13.16
N ARG A 241 -15.28 13.75 -12.04
CA ARG A 241 -14.83 14.58 -10.92
C ARG A 241 -13.70 15.54 -11.28
N LYS A 242 -12.74 15.14 -12.11
CA LYS A 242 -11.63 16.02 -12.57
C LYS A 242 -12.16 17.30 -13.24
N HIS A 243 -13.25 17.22 -13.97
CA HIS A 243 -13.85 18.36 -14.66
C HIS A 243 -14.70 19.24 -13.74
N LEU A 244 -15.23 18.69 -12.65
CA LEU A 244 -16.06 19.41 -11.69
C LEU A 244 -15.29 20.04 -10.55
N GLU A 245 -14.00 19.74 -10.41
CA GLU A 245 -13.18 20.18 -9.29
C GLU A 245 -12.00 21.06 -9.76
N LYS A 246 -11.67 22.09 -8.97
CA LYS A 246 -10.71 23.15 -9.34
C LYS A 246 -9.25 22.69 -9.21
N LEU A 247 -8.93 21.93 -8.16
CA LEU A 247 -7.56 21.50 -7.85
C LEU A 247 -7.16 20.13 -8.46
N LYS A 248 -8.10 19.40 -9.05
CA LYS A 248 -7.83 18.10 -9.71
C LYS A 248 -7.38 18.31 -11.16
N GLY A 249 -6.87 17.27 -11.81
CA GLY A 249 -6.49 17.31 -13.23
C GLY A 249 -5.49 18.41 -13.59
N GLY A 250 -4.45 18.58 -12.77
CA GLY A 250 -3.42 19.60 -12.91
C GLY A 250 -3.78 20.94 -12.27
N GLY A 251 -4.96 21.07 -11.68
CA GLY A 251 -5.44 22.30 -11.05
C GLY A 251 -4.54 22.80 -9.90
N LEU A 252 -4.02 21.90 -9.07
CA LEU A 252 -3.10 22.26 -7.98
C LEU A 252 -1.77 22.80 -8.52
N ALA A 253 -1.20 22.11 -9.51
CA ALA A 253 0.01 22.55 -10.19
C ALA A 253 -0.18 23.92 -10.87
N ARG A 254 -1.36 24.16 -11.45
CA ARG A 254 -1.71 25.45 -12.05
C ARG A 254 -1.84 26.56 -11.01
N ALA A 255 -2.46 26.28 -9.87
CA ALA A 255 -2.61 27.25 -8.78
C ALA A 255 -1.25 27.67 -8.18
N ALA A 256 -0.24 26.82 -8.27
CA ALA A 256 1.11 27.11 -7.79
C ALA A 256 1.95 27.96 -8.75
N TYR A 257 1.58 28.06 -10.03
CA TYR A 257 2.33 28.87 -10.99
C TYR A 257 2.27 30.35 -10.59
N PRO A 258 3.40 31.10 -10.58
CA PRO A 258 4.71 30.78 -11.16
C PRO A 258 5.75 30.14 -10.22
N ALA A 259 5.39 29.78 -8.99
CA ALA A 259 6.30 29.12 -8.06
C ALA A 259 6.71 27.72 -8.56
N LYS A 260 7.89 27.24 -8.16
CA LYS A 260 8.32 25.86 -8.46
C LYS A 260 7.60 24.89 -7.53
N MET A 261 7.25 23.71 -8.05
CA MET A 261 6.59 22.65 -7.31
C MET A 261 7.31 21.33 -7.49
N ALA A 262 7.52 20.60 -6.40
CA ALA A 262 7.89 19.19 -6.44
C ALA A 262 6.88 18.36 -5.63
N ALA A 263 6.31 17.34 -6.25
CA ALA A 263 5.35 16.44 -5.62
C ALA A 263 5.99 15.09 -5.30
N LEU A 264 5.96 14.70 -4.03
CA LEU A 264 6.35 13.37 -3.56
C LEU A 264 5.09 12.57 -3.26
N ILE A 265 4.93 11.45 -3.96
CA ILE A 265 3.70 10.65 -3.95
C ILE A 265 3.97 9.25 -3.38
N LEU A 266 3.18 8.89 -2.38
CA LEU A 266 2.99 7.52 -1.89
C LEU A 266 1.74 6.94 -2.55
N SER A 267 1.92 5.94 -3.42
CA SER A 267 0.83 5.33 -4.19
C SER A 267 0.28 4.08 -3.52
N ASP A 268 -1.01 4.11 -3.20
CA ASP A 268 -1.85 2.95 -2.85
C ASP A 268 -2.71 2.48 -4.05
N VAL A 269 -2.31 2.84 -5.27
CA VAL A 269 -3.03 2.53 -6.50
C VAL A 269 -2.22 1.54 -7.35
N ILE A 270 -2.89 0.48 -7.81
CA ILE A 270 -2.34 -0.45 -8.81
C ILE A 270 -1.89 0.31 -10.06
N ASP A 271 -0.76 -0.09 -10.66
CA ASP A 271 -0.13 0.52 -11.84
C ASP A 271 0.44 1.94 -11.64
N ASN A 272 0.20 2.59 -10.49
CA ASN A 272 0.73 3.91 -10.15
C ASN A 272 0.42 5.01 -11.17
N ASP A 273 -0.75 4.97 -11.83
CA ASP A 273 -1.16 6.02 -12.76
C ASP A 273 -1.32 7.37 -12.03
N LEU A 274 -0.42 8.30 -12.34
CA LEU A 274 -0.39 9.65 -11.74
C LEU A 274 -1.68 10.45 -12.01
N GLY A 275 -2.34 10.23 -13.16
CA GLY A 275 -3.61 10.87 -13.48
C GLY A 275 -4.76 10.33 -12.62
N PHE A 276 -4.58 9.16 -12.01
CA PHE A 276 -5.57 8.52 -11.16
C PHE A 276 -5.31 8.77 -9.68
N ILE A 277 -4.05 8.78 -9.23
CA ILE A 277 -3.68 9.06 -7.84
C ILE A 277 -4.18 10.45 -7.44
N ALA A 278 -5.04 10.51 -6.42
CA ALA A 278 -5.73 11.72 -5.97
C ALA A 278 -6.45 12.50 -7.10
N SER A 279 -6.78 11.84 -8.21
CA SER A 279 -7.30 12.46 -9.44
C SER A 279 -6.35 13.45 -10.12
N GLY A 280 -5.04 13.19 -10.04
CA GLY A 280 -3.98 13.88 -10.79
C GLY A 280 -3.90 15.38 -10.54
N PRO A 281 -3.82 15.88 -9.29
CA PRO A 281 -3.79 17.32 -9.01
C PRO A 281 -2.54 18.02 -9.58
N THR A 282 -1.44 17.27 -9.78
CA THR A 282 -0.16 17.77 -10.31
C THR A 282 0.12 17.34 -11.75
N VAL A 283 -0.82 16.61 -12.37
CA VAL A 283 -0.68 16.09 -13.74
C VAL A 283 -1.81 16.59 -14.61
N TRP A 284 -1.45 17.09 -15.79
CA TRP A 284 -2.43 17.62 -16.73
C TRP A 284 -3.49 16.58 -17.12
N ASN A 285 -4.75 16.99 -17.06
CA ASN A 285 -5.85 16.18 -17.58
C ASN A 285 -5.97 16.35 -19.11
N LEU A 286 -5.66 15.29 -19.85
CA LEU A 286 -5.80 15.26 -21.31
C LEU A 286 -7.24 14.97 -21.79
N GLU A 287 -8.09 14.45 -20.91
CA GLU A 287 -9.47 14.11 -21.26
C GLU A 287 -10.33 15.38 -21.39
N PRO A 288 -11.10 15.55 -22.49
CA PRO A 288 -12.00 16.70 -22.64
C PRO A 288 -13.28 16.54 -21.82
N ALA A 289 -13.91 17.67 -21.48
CA ALA A 289 -15.17 17.69 -20.72
C ALA A 289 -16.33 16.98 -21.45
N SER A 290 -16.30 16.93 -22.78
CA SER A 290 -17.25 16.16 -23.60
C SER A 290 -17.29 14.68 -23.22
N HIS A 291 -16.17 14.09 -22.80
CA HIS A 291 -16.15 12.71 -22.33
C HIS A 291 -16.96 12.51 -21.04
N SER A 292 -16.91 13.48 -20.12
CA SER A 292 -17.73 13.44 -18.90
C SER A 292 -19.22 13.56 -19.19
N LEU A 293 -19.59 14.38 -20.19
CA LEU A 293 -20.96 14.48 -20.67
C LEU A 293 -21.43 13.15 -21.29
N SER A 294 -20.60 12.49 -22.10
CA SER A 294 -20.90 11.17 -22.65
C SER A 294 -21.13 10.12 -21.56
N LEU A 295 -20.33 10.11 -20.50
CA LEU A 295 -20.53 9.20 -19.36
C LEU A 295 -21.87 9.47 -18.65
N ILE A 296 -22.22 10.74 -18.42
CA ILE A 296 -23.51 11.12 -17.81
C ILE A 296 -24.70 10.63 -18.64
N GLU A 297 -24.58 10.67 -19.97
CA GLU A 297 -25.58 10.15 -20.91
C GLU A 297 -25.62 8.62 -20.94
N GLU A 298 -24.46 7.95 -21.00
CA GLU A 298 -24.32 6.49 -20.98
C GLU A 298 -24.96 5.86 -19.74
N PHE A 299 -24.75 6.46 -18.57
CA PHE A 299 -25.37 6.01 -17.32
C PHE A 299 -26.85 6.41 -17.17
N GLY A 300 -27.39 7.20 -18.11
CA GLY A 300 -28.79 7.65 -18.11
C GLY A 300 -29.14 8.51 -16.90
N ILE A 301 -28.21 9.35 -16.44
CA ILE A 301 -28.40 10.19 -15.25
C ILE A 301 -28.55 11.69 -15.56
N LYS A 302 -28.49 12.09 -16.84
CA LYS A 302 -28.52 13.50 -17.27
C LYS A 302 -29.64 14.33 -16.63
N GLU A 303 -30.86 13.79 -16.56
CA GLU A 303 -32.02 14.48 -15.98
C GLU A 303 -31.97 14.62 -14.44
N GLN A 304 -31.14 13.80 -13.77
CA GLN A 304 -30.97 13.79 -12.32
C GLN A 304 -29.76 14.63 -11.88
N VAL A 305 -28.88 15.00 -12.82
CA VAL A 305 -27.68 15.79 -12.54
C VAL A 305 -28.08 17.27 -12.36
N PRO A 306 -27.57 17.96 -11.32
CA PRO A 306 -27.84 19.38 -11.11
C PRO A 306 -27.47 20.25 -12.31
N GLN A 307 -28.24 21.32 -12.54
CA GLN A 307 -27.99 22.21 -13.68
C GLN A 307 -26.62 22.90 -13.61
N SER A 308 -26.13 23.22 -12.40
CA SER A 308 -24.79 23.79 -12.16
C SER A 308 -23.67 22.90 -12.73
N VAL A 309 -23.81 21.58 -12.60
CA VAL A 309 -22.86 20.57 -13.09
C VAL A 309 -22.84 20.57 -14.62
N LEU A 310 -24.02 20.57 -15.24
CA LEU A 310 -24.12 20.66 -16.71
C LEU A 310 -23.55 21.98 -17.22
N THR A 311 -23.81 23.10 -16.53
CA THR A 311 -23.23 24.40 -16.86
C THR A 311 -21.70 24.35 -16.83
N VAL A 312 -21.10 23.80 -15.77
CA VAL A 312 -19.63 23.66 -15.70
C VAL A 312 -19.12 22.81 -16.86
N LEU A 313 -19.67 21.60 -17.07
CA LEU A 313 -19.20 20.68 -18.10
C LEU A 313 -19.35 21.21 -19.54
N LEU A 314 -20.41 21.99 -19.81
CA LEU A 314 -20.64 22.62 -21.11
C LEU A 314 -19.80 23.87 -21.34
N SER A 315 -19.46 24.61 -20.26
CA SER A 315 -18.64 25.82 -20.32
C SER A 315 -17.14 25.55 -20.32
N SER A 316 -16.73 24.35 -19.89
CA SER A 316 -15.33 23.91 -19.89
C SER A 316 -14.84 23.58 -21.30
N ASP A 317 -14.76 24.60 -22.17
CA ASP A 317 -13.99 24.54 -23.40
C ASP A 317 -12.49 24.56 -23.08
N MET A 318 -11.72 23.67 -23.70
CA MET A 318 -10.28 23.52 -23.47
C MET A 318 -9.49 24.82 -23.70
N LYS A 319 -9.98 25.68 -24.61
CA LYS A 319 -9.34 26.94 -24.99
C LYS A 319 -9.36 28.00 -23.88
N SER A 320 -10.48 28.13 -23.16
CA SER A 320 -10.64 29.17 -22.13
C SER A 320 -9.74 28.94 -20.91
N GLN A 321 -9.47 27.69 -20.58
CA GLN A 321 -8.68 27.33 -19.40
C GLN A 321 -7.16 27.52 -19.55
N MET A 322 -6.64 27.55 -20.79
CA MET A 322 -5.22 27.82 -21.08
C MET A 322 -4.96 29.32 -21.24
N ALA A 323 -5.88 30.05 -21.89
CA ALA A 323 -5.74 31.47 -22.17
C ALA A 323 -5.78 32.36 -20.91
N GLU A 324 -6.57 31.99 -19.88
CA GLU A 324 -6.78 32.84 -18.69
C GLU A 324 -5.53 33.02 -17.80
N ASN A 325 -4.57 32.09 -17.81
CA ASN A 325 -3.44 32.10 -16.86
C ASN A 325 -2.04 32.23 -17.48
N TYR A 326 -1.85 31.88 -18.76
CA TYR A 326 -0.53 31.91 -19.41
C TYR A 326 -0.35 33.06 -20.41
N GLY A 327 -1.37 33.90 -20.63
CA GLY A 327 -1.27 35.10 -21.47
C GLY A 327 -0.96 34.83 -22.95
N GLN A 328 -1.03 33.57 -23.40
CA GLN A 328 -0.87 33.17 -24.80
C GLN A 328 -2.16 32.56 -25.32
N GLU A 329 -2.70 33.14 -26.39
CA GLU A 329 -3.71 32.50 -27.22
C GLU A 329 -3.06 31.27 -27.89
N CYS A 330 -3.49 30.06 -27.52
CA CYS A 330 -3.05 28.84 -28.20
C CYS A 330 -3.91 28.64 -29.46
N ASP A 331 -3.33 28.89 -30.64
CA ASP A 331 -4.02 28.66 -31.92
C ASP A 331 -4.15 27.16 -32.24
N ASP A 332 -3.36 26.29 -31.61
CA ASP A 332 -3.41 24.84 -31.83
C ASP A 332 -3.46 24.04 -30.51
N VAL A 333 -4.67 23.57 -30.18
CA VAL A 333 -4.99 22.81 -28.95
C VAL A 333 -4.41 21.38 -28.98
N ASN A 334 -3.92 20.92 -30.14
CA ASN A 334 -3.27 19.64 -30.30
C ASN A 334 -1.74 19.72 -30.18
N ASP A 335 -1.19 20.91 -29.94
CA ASP A 335 0.24 21.04 -29.68
C ASP A 335 0.59 20.61 -28.25
N HIS A 336 0.82 19.31 -28.09
CA HIS A 336 1.29 18.70 -26.86
C HIS A 336 2.61 19.30 -26.35
N THR A 337 3.38 20.03 -27.17
CA THR A 337 4.63 20.66 -26.73
C THR A 337 4.41 21.96 -25.93
N LEU A 338 3.40 22.77 -26.26
CA LEU A 338 3.03 23.98 -25.51
C LEU A 338 2.36 23.67 -24.16
N VAL A 339 1.53 22.63 -24.11
CA VAL A 339 0.95 22.16 -22.83
C VAL A 339 2.04 21.66 -21.88
N ARG A 340 3.11 21.05 -22.44
CA ARG A 340 4.23 20.53 -21.66
C ARG A 340 5.05 21.66 -21.02
N SER A 341 5.30 22.75 -21.74
CA SER A 341 6.03 23.90 -21.19
C SER A 341 5.30 24.59 -20.02
N CYS A 342 3.97 24.55 -20.01
CA CYS A 342 3.13 25.09 -18.92
C CYS A 342 3.24 24.31 -17.60
N TYR A 343 3.92 23.15 -17.58
CA TYR A 343 4.15 22.36 -16.38
C TYR A 343 5.66 22.15 -16.10
N ASP A 344 6.54 22.89 -16.78
CA ASP A 344 7.99 22.85 -16.56
C ASP A 344 8.40 23.34 -15.15
N HIS A 345 7.49 24.01 -14.42
CA HIS A 345 7.68 24.35 -13.01
C HIS A 345 7.39 23.20 -12.04
N VAL A 346 6.85 22.07 -12.53
CA VAL A 346 6.38 20.95 -11.69
C VAL A 346 7.23 19.70 -11.92
N GLN A 347 7.77 19.15 -10.84
CA GLN A 347 8.33 17.80 -10.81
C GLN A 347 7.37 16.89 -10.03
N THR A 348 7.04 15.71 -10.55
CA THR A 348 6.23 14.72 -9.83
C THR A 348 7.01 13.41 -9.70
N LEU A 349 7.09 12.88 -8.48
CA LEU A 349 7.90 11.72 -8.12
C LEU A 349 7.07 10.73 -7.32
N LEU A 350 7.10 9.47 -7.75
CA LEU A 350 6.61 8.35 -6.95
C LEU A 350 7.73 7.92 -5.99
N VAL A 351 7.58 8.23 -4.71
CA VAL A 351 8.61 7.95 -3.69
C VAL A 351 8.31 6.69 -2.88
N GLY A 352 7.06 6.23 -2.89
CA GLY A 352 6.64 4.97 -2.28
C GLY A 352 5.62 4.27 -3.17
N THR A 353 5.93 3.05 -3.60
CA THR A 353 5.05 2.20 -4.40
C THR A 353 5.26 0.74 -4.01
N ASN A 354 4.31 -0.11 -4.39
CA ASN A 354 4.43 -1.55 -4.19
C ASN A 354 5.67 -2.11 -4.91
N THR A 355 5.99 -1.60 -6.10
CA THR A 355 7.20 -1.97 -6.85
C THR A 355 8.49 -1.63 -6.08
N ILE A 356 8.58 -0.44 -5.47
CA ILE A 356 9.76 -0.05 -4.67
C ILE A 356 9.93 -1.00 -3.46
N ALA A 357 8.82 -1.31 -2.79
CA ALA A 357 8.82 -2.25 -1.67
C ALA A 357 9.27 -3.66 -2.11
N LEU A 358 8.75 -4.16 -3.23
CA LEU A 358 9.11 -5.47 -3.78
C LEU A 358 10.57 -5.58 -4.22
N GLU A 359 11.15 -4.54 -4.83
CA GLU A 359 12.58 -4.54 -5.18
C GLU A 359 13.48 -4.54 -3.93
N THR A 360 13.04 -3.89 -2.86
CA THR A 360 13.73 -3.95 -1.56
C THR A 360 13.62 -5.36 -0.95
N ALA A 361 12.43 -5.94 -0.97
CA ALA A 361 12.17 -7.30 -0.50
C ALA A 361 13.03 -8.32 -1.26
N LYS A 362 13.13 -8.15 -2.58
CA LYS A 362 13.98 -8.97 -3.47
C LYS A 362 15.44 -8.88 -3.04
N SER A 363 15.97 -7.66 -2.89
CA SER A 363 17.36 -7.44 -2.47
C SER A 363 17.65 -8.07 -1.09
N HIS A 364 16.70 -7.96 -0.16
CA HIS A 364 16.81 -8.59 1.16
C HIS A 364 16.81 -10.12 1.08
N ALA A 365 15.94 -10.70 0.25
CA ALA A 365 15.93 -12.14 0.01
C ALA A 365 17.25 -12.64 -0.62
N GLU A 366 17.89 -11.86 -1.51
CA GLU A 366 19.23 -12.17 -2.05
C GLU A 366 20.28 -12.21 -0.93
N HIS A 367 20.24 -11.25 0.01
CA HIS A 367 21.15 -11.22 1.16
C HIS A 367 20.96 -12.40 2.12
N LEU A 368 19.73 -12.90 2.27
CA LEU A 368 19.43 -14.11 3.04
C LEU A 368 19.82 -15.41 2.29
N GLY A 369 20.28 -15.30 1.04
CA GLY A 369 20.80 -16.42 0.26
C GLY A 369 19.79 -17.10 -0.67
N TYR A 370 18.57 -16.56 -0.79
CA TYR A 370 17.56 -17.04 -1.74
C TYR A 370 17.90 -16.65 -3.18
N ILE A 371 17.25 -17.29 -4.15
CA ILE A 371 17.14 -16.80 -5.52
C ILE A 371 15.76 -16.14 -5.64
N PRO A 372 15.65 -14.81 -5.63
CA PRO A 372 14.34 -14.17 -5.63
C PRO A 372 13.88 -13.76 -7.03
N ILE A 373 12.57 -13.78 -7.22
CA ILE A 373 11.89 -13.22 -8.39
C ILE A 373 10.71 -12.36 -7.92
N VAL A 374 10.47 -11.25 -8.62
CA VAL A 374 9.23 -10.47 -8.44
C VAL A 374 8.26 -10.92 -9.52
N LEU A 375 7.26 -11.69 -9.14
CA LEU A 375 6.23 -12.20 -10.03
C LEU A 375 5.39 -11.05 -10.58
N THR A 376 4.79 -10.23 -9.73
CA THR A 376 3.93 -9.11 -10.14
C THR A 376 3.80 -8.09 -9.02
N SER A 377 3.55 -6.83 -9.36
CA SER A 377 3.16 -5.74 -8.42
C SER A 377 1.71 -5.28 -8.62
N THR A 378 0.93 -6.05 -9.39
CA THR A 378 -0.43 -5.72 -9.81
C THR A 378 -1.44 -6.83 -9.50
N LEU A 379 -1.12 -7.70 -8.53
CA LEU A 379 -2.04 -8.74 -8.08
C LEU A 379 -3.37 -8.10 -7.66
N SER A 380 -4.48 -8.59 -8.20
CA SER A 380 -5.81 -8.07 -7.91
C SER A 380 -6.87 -9.13 -8.15
N GLY A 381 -8.12 -8.83 -7.79
CA GLY A 381 -9.25 -9.73 -7.94
C GLY A 381 -9.66 -10.41 -6.63
N ASP A 382 -10.45 -11.48 -6.75
CA ASP A 382 -10.93 -12.24 -5.58
C ASP A 382 -9.83 -13.15 -5.02
N VAL A 383 -9.73 -13.25 -3.70
CA VAL A 383 -8.74 -14.11 -3.03
C VAL A 383 -8.81 -15.57 -3.48
N THR A 384 -9.98 -16.08 -3.87
CA THR A 384 -10.14 -17.46 -4.36
C THR A 384 -9.43 -17.67 -5.71
N GLU A 385 -9.52 -16.68 -6.60
CA GLU A 385 -8.83 -16.70 -7.89
C GLU A 385 -7.33 -16.59 -7.72
N ALA A 386 -6.88 -15.69 -6.83
CA ALA A 386 -5.47 -15.55 -6.48
C ALA A 386 -4.91 -16.85 -5.89
N VAL A 387 -5.63 -17.52 -4.99
CA VAL A 387 -5.22 -18.82 -4.40
C VAL A 387 -5.13 -19.90 -5.48
N SER A 388 -6.09 -19.97 -6.40
CA SER A 388 -6.04 -20.91 -7.53
C SER A 388 -4.79 -20.71 -8.39
N MET A 389 -4.46 -19.44 -8.68
CA MET A 389 -3.23 -19.07 -9.39
C MET A 389 -1.98 -19.47 -8.60
N PHE A 390 -1.89 -19.17 -7.30
CA PHE A 390 -0.75 -19.57 -6.47
C PHE A 390 -0.59 -21.09 -6.35
N THR A 391 -1.68 -21.86 -6.21
CA THR A 391 -1.63 -23.33 -6.17
C THR A 391 -1.05 -23.91 -7.46
N LYS A 392 -1.47 -23.39 -8.62
CA LYS A 392 -0.92 -23.79 -9.93
C LYS A 392 0.53 -23.33 -10.09
N LEU A 393 0.86 -22.13 -9.63
CA LEU A 393 2.21 -21.59 -9.67
C LEU A 393 3.17 -22.45 -8.85
N ILE A 394 2.78 -22.84 -7.64
CA ILE A 394 3.52 -23.75 -6.78
C ILE A 394 3.71 -25.08 -7.50
N THR A 395 2.65 -25.68 -8.03
CA THR A 395 2.71 -26.97 -8.75
C THR A 395 3.69 -26.91 -9.93
N PHE A 396 3.58 -25.90 -10.78
CA PHE A 396 4.49 -25.66 -11.91
C PHE A 396 5.93 -25.46 -11.45
N THR A 397 6.14 -24.61 -10.45
CA THR A 397 7.48 -24.29 -9.95
C THR A 397 8.14 -25.51 -9.30
N CYS A 398 7.39 -26.31 -8.55
CA CYS A 398 7.87 -27.59 -8.01
C CYS A 398 8.33 -28.52 -9.14
N GLY A 399 7.52 -28.69 -10.19
CA GLY A 399 7.89 -29.51 -11.34
C GLY A 399 9.24 -29.07 -11.95
N LEU A 400 9.44 -27.76 -12.10
CA LEU A 400 10.71 -27.20 -12.53
C LEU A 400 11.85 -27.49 -11.56
N LEU A 401 11.66 -27.31 -10.25
CA LEU A 401 12.68 -27.58 -9.24
C LEU A 401 13.08 -29.07 -9.19
N HIS A 402 12.19 -29.97 -9.61
CA HIS A 402 12.48 -31.40 -9.81
C HIS A 402 13.04 -31.75 -11.19
N GLY A 403 13.24 -30.78 -12.07
CA GLY A 403 13.91 -30.96 -13.35
C GLY A 403 13.00 -31.25 -14.54
N LEU A 404 11.67 -31.18 -14.40
CA LEU A 404 10.74 -31.31 -15.53
C LEU A 404 10.96 -30.20 -16.56
N GLN A 405 10.93 -30.56 -17.84
CA GLN A 405 11.04 -29.65 -18.97
C GLN A 405 9.84 -29.75 -19.91
N SER A 406 9.62 -28.68 -20.68
CA SER A 406 8.61 -28.68 -21.74
C SER A 406 9.02 -29.64 -22.84
N GLY A 407 8.28 -30.73 -23.01
CA GLY A 407 8.56 -31.78 -24.00
C GLY A 407 8.93 -33.14 -23.43
N ASP A 408 9.01 -33.27 -22.09
CA ASP A 408 9.11 -34.57 -21.45
C ASP A 408 7.88 -35.45 -21.80
N ALA A 409 8.07 -36.76 -21.90
CA ALA A 409 7.00 -37.71 -22.27
C ALA A 409 6.47 -38.42 -21.02
N GLY A 410 5.14 -38.48 -20.88
CA GLY A 410 4.46 -39.15 -19.77
C GLY A 410 3.31 -38.32 -19.19
N GLU A 411 2.47 -38.93 -18.37
CA GLU A 411 1.28 -38.31 -17.76
C GLU A 411 1.64 -37.04 -16.97
N THR A 412 2.72 -37.10 -16.19
CA THR A 412 3.26 -35.96 -15.42
C THR A 412 3.66 -34.76 -16.30
N ALA A 413 4.21 -35.01 -17.48
CA ALA A 413 4.64 -33.94 -18.38
C ALA A 413 3.46 -33.28 -19.10
N CYS A 414 2.39 -34.03 -19.36
CA CYS A 414 1.11 -33.48 -19.84
C CYS A 414 0.47 -32.57 -18.78
N ASP A 415 0.46 -32.99 -17.51
CA ASP A 415 -0.05 -32.17 -16.39
C ASP A 415 0.79 -30.91 -16.16
N PHE A 416 2.09 -30.99 -16.38
CA PHE A 416 2.99 -29.84 -16.30
C PHE A 416 2.72 -28.80 -17.41
N ALA A 417 2.54 -29.26 -18.66
CA ALA A 417 2.24 -28.38 -19.79
C ALA A 417 0.85 -27.73 -19.67
N SER A 418 -0.16 -28.47 -19.19
CA SER A 418 -1.50 -27.90 -18.94
C SER A 418 -1.46 -26.84 -17.84
N THR A 419 -0.70 -27.07 -16.76
CA THR A 419 -0.52 -26.08 -15.68
C THR A 419 0.14 -24.79 -16.18
N GLU A 420 1.12 -24.88 -17.09
CA GLU A 420 1.71 -23.69 -17.73
C GLU A 420 0.67 -22.91 -18.54
N MET A 421 -0.16 -23.59 -19.32
CA MET A 421 -1.24 -22.95 -20.09
C MET A 421 -2.24 -22.25 -19.18
N ASP A 422 -2.64 -22.89 -18.08
CA ASP A 422 -3.55 -22.32 -17.11
C ASP A 422 -2.99 -21.04 -16.47
N LEU A 423 -1.71 -21.04 -16.10
CA LEU A 423 -1.05 -19.85 -15.55
C LEU A 423 -1.07 -18.67 -16.53
N VAL A 424 -0.88 -18.94 -17.82
CA VAL A 424 -0.98 -17.90 -18.87
C VAL A 424 -2.41 -17.38 -19.00
N GLN A 425 -3.42 -18.26 -18.93
CA GLN A 425 -4.83 -17.86 -18.95
C GLN A 425 -5.23 -17.06 -17.69
N MET A 426 -4.60 -17.34 -16.55
CA MET A 426 -4.75 -16.60 -15.29
C MET A 426 -3.95 -15.29 -15.25
N GLY A 427 -3.31 -14.89 -16.36
CA GLY A 427 -2.65 -13.59 -16.48
C GLY A 427 -1.14 -13.57 -16.20
N ILE A 428 -0.52 -14.72 -15.90
CA ILE A 428 0.95 -14.80 -15.78
C ILE A 428 1.56 -14.76 -17.19
N ARG A 429 2.27 -13.67 -17.48
CA ARG A 429 2.87 -13.42 -18.80
C ARG A 429 4.00 -14.43 -19.06
N LYS A 430 4.20 -14.78 -20.33
CA LYS A 430 5.31 -15.66 -20.76
C LYS A 430 6.69 -15.22 -20.26
N LYS A 431 6.92 -13.91 -20.12
CA LYS A 431 8.15 -13.37 -19.53
C LYS A 431 8.35 -13.86 -18.08
N GLN A 432 7.31 -13.78 -17.26
CA GLN A 432 7.32 -14.23 -15.86
C GLN A 432 7.53 -15.75 -15.78
N ILE A 433 6.85 -16.53 -16.63
CA ILE A 433 7.07 -17.98 -16.73
C ILE A 433 8.55 -18.31 -17.03
N ASN A 434 9.17 -17.61 -17.98
CA ASN A 434 10.58 -17.82 -18.33
C ASN A 434 11.52 -17.41 -17.19
N GLU A 435 11.19 -16.36 -16.44
CA GLU A 435 11.94 -15.95 -15.24
C GLU A 435 11.89 -17.04 -14.16
N ILE A 436 10.72 -17.64 -13.91
CA ILE A 436 10.57 -18.78 -12.99
C ILE A 436 11.41 -19.97 -13.46
N ARG A 437 11.37 -20.31 -14.76
CA ARG A 437 12.19 -21.40 -15.34
C ARG A 437 13.68 -21.16 -15.13
N SER A 438 14.14 -19.94 -15.41
CA SER A 438 15.54 -19.55 -15.22
C SER A 438 15.96 -19.65 -13.76
N ALA A 439 15.15 -19.07 -12.86
CA ALA A 439 15.41 -19.08 -11.42
C ALA A 439 15.43 -20.51 -10.86
N ALA A 440 14.46 -21.37 -11.24
CA ALA A 440 14.43 -22.76 -10.84
C ALA A 440 15.67 -23.54 -11.33
N SER A 441 16.17 -23.25 -12.53
CA SER A 441 17.42 -23.83 -13.04
C SER A 441 18.63 -23.43 -12.18
N VAL A 442 18.74 -22.15 -11.83
CA VAL A 442 19.78 -21.66 -10.92
C VAL A 442 19.66 -22.31 -9.54
N CYS A 443 18.45 -22.46 -9.03
CA CYS A 443 18.18 -23.12 -7.74
C CYS A 443 18.67 -24.56 -7.73
N ARG A 444 18.37 -25.36 -8.78
CA ARG A 444 18.89 -26.74 -8.92
C ARG A 444 20.42 -26.81 -8.93
N ASN A 445 21.07 -25.89 -9.64
CA ASN A 445 22.53 -25.88 -9.78
C ASN A 445 23.26 -25.40 -8.52
N SER A 446 22.64 -24.48 -7.76
CA SER A 446 23.24 -23.87 -6.56
C SER A 446 22.75 -24.47 -5.25
N GLN A 447 21.75 -25.35 -5.29
CA GLN A 447 21.04 -25.90 -4.13
C GLN A 447 20.44 -24.82 -3.21
N LYS A 448 20.18 -23.63 -3.75
CA LYS A 448 19.51 -22.53 -3.05
C LYS A 448 17.98 -22.65 -3.17
N SER A 449 17.26 -22.06 -2.22
CA SER A 449 15.81 -21.96 -2.27
C SER A 449 15.35 -20.78 -3.13
N LEU A 450 14.20 -20.94 -3.79
CA LEU A 450 13.55 -19.92 -4.59
C LEU A 450 12.63 -19.07 -3.70
N CYS A 451 12.66 -17.74 -3.88
CA CYS A 451 11.74 -16.81 -3.23
C CYS A 451 10.92 -16.06 -4.29
N ILE A 452 9.62 -16.32 -4.36
CA ILE A 452 8.71 -15.63 -5.27
C ILE A 452 7.99 -14.53 -4.49
N LEU A 453 8.10 -13.30 -4.97
CA LEU A 453 7.46 -12.13 -4.40
C LEU A 453 6.31 -11.70 -5.30
N ALA A 454 5.18 -11.33 -4.72
CA ALA A 454 4.10 -10.67 -5.44
C ALA A 454 3.56 -9.52 -4.59
N GLY A 455 2.87 -8.58 -5.21
CA GLY A 455 2.16 -7.53 -4.51
C GLY A 455 1.04 -6.94 -5.36
N GLY A 456 0.19 -6.16 -4.71
CA GLY A 456 -1.05 -5.63 -5.26
C GLY A 456 -2.13 -5.61 -4.17
N GLU A 457 -3.40 -5.57 -4.56
CA GLU A 457 -4.53 -5.43 -3.64
C GLU A 457 -5.63 -6.44 -4.02
N THR A 458 -5.80 -7.48 -3.21
CA THR A 458 -6.88 -8.46 -3.43
C THR A 458 -8.18 -8.07 -2.73
N THR A 459 -9.26 -8.81 -3.00
CA THR A 459 -10.56 -8.59 -2.38
C THR A 459 -11.14 -9.90 -1.88
N VAL A 460 -11.95 -9.80 -0.84
CA VAL A 460 -12.59 -10.95 -0.20
C VAL A 460 -14.10 -10.77 -0.19
N LYS A 461 -14.81 -11.82 -0.63
CA LYS A 461 -16.27 -11.84 -0.58
C LYS A 461 -16.76 -12.20 0.82
N VAL A 462 -17.19 -11.19 1.56
CA VAL A 462 -17.77 -11.36 2.91
C VAL A 462 -19.14 -12.05 2.83
N LYS A 463 -19.23 -13.25 3.41
CA LYS A 463 -20.42 -14.11 3.53
C LYS A 463 -20.87 -14.26 4.98
N GLY A 464 -19.94 -14.29 5.93
CA GLY A 464 -20.17 -14.52 7.36
C GLY A 464 -20.18 -13.25 8.22
N ARG A 465 -20.11 -13.46 9.54
CA ARG A 465 -20.02 -12.40 10.57
C ARG A 465 -18.71 -12.44 11.36
N GLY A 466 -17.76 -13.27 10.92
CA GLY A 466 -16.43 -13.36 11.50
C GLY A 466 -15.62 -12.09 11.29
N VAL A 467 -14.39 -12.14 11.79
CA VAL A 467 -13.42 -11.06 11.66
C VAL A 467 -12.19 -11.61 10.92
N GLY A 468 -11.66 -10.82 9.99
CA GLY A 468 -10.49 -11.16 9.18
C GLY A 468 -10.32 -10.18 8.04
N GLY A 469 -9.34 -10.45 7.20
CA GLY A 469 -9.10 -9.72 5.97
C GLY A 469 -8.61 -10.61 4.85
N ARG A 470 -8.35 -10.00 3.70
CA ARG A 470 -7.98 -10.68 2.45
C ARG A 470 -6.67 -11.44 2.56
N ASN A 471 -5.69 -10.92 3.31
CA ASN A 471 -4.36 -11.53 3.42
C ASN A 471 -4.39 -12.77 4.32
N GLN A 472 -5.12 -12.68 5.44
CA GLN A 472 -5.42 -13.82 6.32
C GLN A 472 -6.25 -14.86 5.57
N GLU A 473 -7.32 -14.47 4.88
CA GLU A 473 -8.19 -15.41 4.16
C GLU A 473 -7.44 -16.11 3.02
N MET A 474 -6.63 -15.38 2.25
CA MET A 474 -5.75 -15.96 1.21
C MET A 474 -4.78 -16.99 1.80
N SER A 475 -4.12 -16.67 2.91
CA SER A 475 -3.15 -17.56 3.55
C SER A 475 -3.82 -18.85 4.04
N LEU A 476 -5.01 -18.75 4.64
CA LEU A 476 -5.77 -19.91 5.12
C LEU A 476 -6.31 -20.76 3.96
N LEU A 477 -6.86 -20.12 2.92
CA LEU A 477 -7.34 -20.80 1.72
C LEU A 477 -6.22 -21.55 1.00
N LEU A 478 -5.05 -20.94 0.85
CA LEU A 478 -3.91 -21.58 0.22
C LEU A 478 -3.42 -22.78 1.04
N ALA A 479 -3.22 -22.62 2.35
CA ALA A 479 -2.81 -23.71 3.22
C ALA A 479 -3.79 -24.89 3.16
N LYS A 480 -5.10 -24.60 3.16
CA LYS A 480 -6.16 -25.60 3.01
C LYS A 480 -6.12 -26.29 1.65
N SER A 481 -6.06 -25.52 0.56
CA SER A 481 -6.01 -26.05 -0.82
C SER A 481 -4.85 -27.01 -1.01
N LEU A 482 -3.71 -26.70 -0.39
CA LEU A 482 -2.52 -27.54 -0.44
C LEU A 482 -2.65 -28.78 0.46
N HIS A 483 -3.25 -28.66 1.64
CA HIS A 483 -3.49 -29.84 2.47
C HIS A 483 -4.46 -30.84 1.82
N GLU A 484 -5.46 -30.35 1.10
CA GLU A 484 -6.52 -31.15 0.47
C GLU A 484 -6.17 -31.71 -0.91
N SER A 485 -4.96 -31.49 -1.41
CA SER A 485 -4.51 -31.98 -2.73
C SER A 485 -3.54 -33.16 -2.62
N PRO A 486 -4.00 -34.37 -2.20
CA PRO A 486 -3.14 -35.53 -1.91
C PRO A 486 -2.50 -36.18 -3.15
N HIS A 487 -2.90 -35.80 -4.37
CA HIS A 487 -2.37 -36.37 -5.62
C HIS A 487 -1.23 -35.57 -6.25
N ASN A 488 -0.86 -34.41 -5.68
CA ASN A 488 0.26 -33.62 -6.16
C ASN A 488 1.55 -34.03 -5.45
N HIS A 489 2.18 -35.11 -5.93
CA HIS A 489 3.50 -35.59 -5.49
C HIS A 489 4.59 -34.50 -5.46
N TRP A 490 4.35 -33.36 -6.12
CA TRP A 490 5.24 -32.22 -6.26
C TRP A 490 5.14 -31.18 -5.13
N MET A 491 4.13 -31.24 -4.26
CA MET A 491 3.87 -30.17 -3.27
C MET A 491 4.80 -30.13 -2.06
N HIS A 492 5.81 -31.01 -2.01
CA HIS A 492 6.81 -31.01 -0.95
C HIS A 492 7.82 -29.86 -1.01
N CYS A 493 7.87 -29.08 -2.10
CA CYS A 493 8.80 -27.96 -2.23
C CYS A 493 8.32 -26.67 -1.55
N LEU A 494 7.03 -26.49 -1.24
CA LEU A 494 6.57 -25.32 -0.51
C LEU A 494 7.07 -25.38 0.94
N GLU A 495 7.76 -24.33 1.37
CA GLU A 495 8.15 -24.17 2.77
C GLU A 495 7.27 -23.13 3.48
N VAL A 496 7.14 -21.94 2.90
CA VAL A 496 6.43 -20.82 3.56
C VAL A 496 5.66 -19.99 2.53
N PHE A 497 4.46 -19.57 2.91
CA PHE A 497 3.71 -18.50 2.25
C PHE A 497 3.29 -17.46 3.28
N LEU A 498 3.63 -16.20 3.04
CA LEU A 498 3.19 -15.05 3.81
C LEU A 498 2.38 -14.15 2.90
N SER A 499 1.27 -13.61 3.42
CA SER A 499 0.52 -12.52 2.79
C SER A 499 0.23 -11.47 3.85
N ALA A 500 0.59 -10.21 3.60
CA ALA A 500 0.37 -9.12 4.56
C ALA A 500 0.21 -7.73 3.91
N GLY A 501 -0.59 -6.88 4.54
CA GLY A 501 -0.82 -5.48 4.20
C GLY A 501 0.26 -4.57 4.76
N THR A 502 0.79 -3.68 3.91
CA THR A 502 1.91 -2.79 4.27
C THR A 502 1.55 -1.68 5.25
N ASP A 503 0.25 -1.41 5.45
CA ASP A 503 -0.28 -0.50 6.47
C ASP A 503 -0.32 -1.11 7.89
N GLY A 504 -0.04 -2.42 7.96
CA GLY A 504 -0.05 -3.19 9.20
C GLY A 504 -1.44 -3.66 9.62
N GLN A 505 -2.43 -3.56 8.74
CA GLN A 505 -3.81 -3.98 9.00
C GLN A 505 -4.35 -4.84 7.85
N ASP A 506 -5.12 -5.86 8.19
CA ASP A 506 -5.83 -6.71 7.22
C ASP A 506 -7.27 -6.87 7.67
N GLY A 507 -8.17 -6.18 6.94
CA GLY A 507 -9.55 -5.99 7.37
C GLY A 507 -9.64 -5.17 8.67
N PRO A 508 -10.72 -5.30 9.46
CA PRO A 508 -10.89 -4.60 10.73
C PRO A 508 -10.13 -5.31 11.87
N THR A 509 -8.83 -5.53 11.70
CA THR A 509 -7.98 -6.27 12.66
C THR A 509 -6.69 -5.53 12.99
N ASP A 510 -6.00 -5.96 14.05
CA ASP A 510 -4.67 -5.48 14.44
C ASP A 510 -3.52 -6.27 13.79
N ALA A 511 -3.85 -7.26 12.94
CA ALA A 511 -2.88 -8.05 12.19
C ALA A 511 -2.71 -7.48 10.79
N ALA A 512 -1.49 -7.50 10.28
CA ALA A 512 -1.18 -7.18 8.89
C ALA A 512 -1.55 -8.33 7.94
N GLY A 513 -1.62 -9.56 8.45
CA GLY A 513 -1.81 -10.75 7.63
C GLY A 513 -1.47 -12.03 8.37
N ALA A 514 -1.05 -13.04 7.63
CA ALA A 514 -0.67 -14.34 8.18
C ALA A 514 0.49 -14.99 7.42
N VAL A 515 1.17 -15.92 8.09
CA VAL A 515 2.21 -16.77 7.52
C VAL A 515 1.87 -18.23 7.75
N VAL A 516 1.97 -19.05 6.70
CA VAL A 516 1.58 -20.46 6.68
C VAL A 516 2.65 -21.32 6.03
N ASP A 517 2.62 -22.61 6.36
CA ASP A 517 3.49 -23.66 5.85
C ASP A 517 2.69 -24.95 5.59
N CYS A 518 3.36 -26.00 5.13
CA CYS A 518 2.73 -27.30 4.86
C CYS A 518 2.19 -28.03 6.12
N HIS A 519 2.55 -27.59 7.33
CA HIS A 519 2.11 -28.18 8.59
C HIS A 519 0.93 -27.44 9.22
N THR A 520 0.64 -26.22 8.77
CA THR A 520 -0.35 -25.31 9.35
C THR A 520 -1.71 -25.97 9.54
N ILE A 521 -2.25 -26.63 8.50
CA ILE A 521 -3.55 -27.29 8.58
C ILE A 521 -3.53 -28.51 9.50
N THR A 522 -2.44 -29.29 9.48
CA THR A 522 -2.30 -30.44 10.39
C THR A 522 -2.23 -29.99 11.85
N SER A 523 -1.49 -28.91 12.13
CA SER A 523 -1.42 -28.28 13.46
C SER A 523 -2.79 -27.79 13.93
N ALA A 524 -3.54 -27.14 13.03
CA ALA A 524 -4.89 -26.65 13.31
C ALA A 524 -5.85 -27.78 13.70
N LEU A 525 -5.87 -28.87 12.91
CA LEU A 525 -6.73 -30.03 13.18
C LEU A 525 -6.37 -30.70 14.52
N ASN A 526 -5.07 -30.81 14.85
CA ASN A 526 -4.61 -31.33 16.14
C ASN A 526 -5.04 -30.45 17.33
N GLN A 527 -5.28 -29.16 17.11
CA GLN A 527 -5.79 -28.21 18.10
C GLN A 527 -7.32 -28.07 18.08
N GLY A 528 -8.02 -28.90 17.28
CA GLY A 528 -9.48 -28.86 17.16
C GLY A 528 -10.02 -27.68 16.36
N LEU A 529 -9.17 -26.99 15.59
CA LEU A 529 -9.55 -25.89 14.70
C LEU A 529 -9.87 -26.44 13.31
N THR A 530 -11.12 -26.31 12.87
CA THR A 530 -11.56 -26.75 11.53
C THR A 530 -11.48 -25.59 10.54
N PRO A 531 -10.51 -25.56 9.59
CA PRO A 531 -10.31 -24.41 8.70
C PRO A 531 -11.55 -23.98 7.92
N GLN A 532 -12.33 -24.95 7.43
CA GLN A 532 -13.55 -24.68 6.65
C GLN A 532 -14.57 -23.87 7.45
N THR A 533 -14.73 -24.13 8.74
CA THR A 533 -15.67 -23.39 9.61
C THR A 533 -15.32 -21.91 9.72
N TYR A 534 -14.03 -21.59 9.82
CA TYR A 534 -13.56 -20.20 9.89
C TYR A 534 -13.68 -19.51 8.53
N LEU A 535 -13.34 -20.20 7.44
CA LEU A 535 -13.49 -19.66 6.08
C LEU A 535 -14.95 -19.37 5.72
N ASP A 536 -15.88 -20.28 6.03
CA ASP A 536 -17.31 -20.09 5.75
C ASP A 536 -17.90 -18.88 6.49
N ASN A 537 -17.31 -18.52 7.63
CA ASN A 537 -17.72 -17.37 8.44
C ASN A 537 -16.87 -16.11 8.21
N ASN A 538 -15.87 -16.12 7.31
CA ASN A 538 -14.87 -15.05 7.14
C ASN A 538 -14.18 -14.68 8.48
N ASP A 539 -13.77 -15.69 9.24
CA ASP A 539 -13.22 -15.56 10.60
C ASP A 539 -11.74 -15.93 10.70
N ALA A 540 -10.97 -15.67 9.64
CA ALA A 540 -9.56 -16.05 9.54
C ALA A 540 -8.69 -15.43 10.68
N TYR A 541 -9.08 -14.28 11.21
CA TYR A 541 -8.38 -13.66 12.34
C TYR A 541 -8.42 -14.53 13.59
N ASN A 542 -9.61 -14.99 13.99
CA ASN A 542 -9.73 -15.84 15.17
C ASN A 542 -9.10 -17.21 14.95
N PHE A 543 -9.12 -17.73 13.72
CA PHE A 543 -8.40 -18.96 13.36
C PHE A 543 -6.92 -18.85 13.69
N PHE A 544 -6.23 -17.85 13.11
CA PHE A 544 -4.79 -17.71 13.31
C PHE A 544 -4.44 -17.28 14.74
N LYS A 545 -5.32 -16.55 15.43
CA LYS A 545 -5.11 -16.10 16.82
C LYS A 545 -5.09 -17.28 17.78
N LEU A 546 -5.92 -18.28 17.52
CA LEU A 546 -5.98 -19.51 18.30
C LEU A 546 -4.87 -20.48 17.89
N LEU A 547 -4.59 -20.60 16.59
CA LEU A 547 -3.59 -21.52 16.05
C LEU A 547 -2.21 -21.22 16.62
N ASP A 548 -1.59 -22.23 17.25
CA ASP A 548 -0.22 -22.14 17.75
C ASP A 548 0.03 -20.91 18.64
N GLN A 549 -1.01 -20.45 19.34
CA GLN A 549 -1.01 -19.26 20.20
C GLN A 549 -0.70 -17.96 19.43
N GLY A 550 -1.16 -17.84 18.18
CA GLY A 550 -0.99 -16.64 17.38
C GLY A 550 0.35 -16.57 16.63
N ARG A 551 1.19 -17.60 16.68
CA ARG A 551 2.52 -17.61 16.02
C ARG A 551 2.46 -17.45 14.49
N CYS A 552 1.32 -17.73 13.88
CA CYS A 552 1.10 -17.55 12.44
C CYS A 552 0.51 -16.17 12.08
N HIS A 553 0.18 -15.32 13.06
CA HIS A 553 -0.20 -13.93 12.78
C HIS A 553 1.03 -13.10 12.43
N VAL A 554 0.88 -12.28 11.40
CA VAL A 554 1.83 -11.21 11.12
C VAL A 554 1.28 -9.94 11.77
N VAL A 555 1.87 -9.51 12.90
CA VAL A 555 1.49 -8.29 13.62
C VAL A 555 2.64 -7.30 13.56
N THR A 556 2.47 -6.22 12.80
CA THR A 556 3.46 -5.14 12.70
C THR A 556 3.11 -3.91 13.52
N GLY A 557 1.85 -3.80 13.96
CA GLY A 557 1.25 -2.54 14.37
C GLY A 557 1.11 -1.56 13.20
N PHE A 558 0.55 -0.38 13.48
CA PHE A 558 0.38 0.68 12.48
C PHE A 558 1.73 1.16 11.94
N THR A 559 1.94 1.03 10.63
CA THR A 559 3.23 1.32 9.98
C THR A 559 3.36 2.79 9.56
N GLY A 560 2.25 3.50 9.35
CA GLY A 560 2.25 4.87 8.83
C GLY A 560 2.50 4.98 7.33
N THR A 561 2.42 3.87 6.59
CA THR A 561 2.51 3.82 5.13
C THR A 561 1.41 2.92 4.56
N ASN A 562 1.19 2.97 3.24
CA ASN A 562 0.34 2.01 2.55
C ASN A 562 0.73 1.97 1.07
N VAL A 563 1.24 0.82 0.63
CA VAL A 563 1.50 0.48 -0.77
C VAL A 563 0.87 -0.87 -1.12
N MET A 564 -0.32 -1.14 -0.57
CA MET A 564 -1.12 -2.37 -0.74
C MET A 564 -0.50 -3.59 -0.02
N ASP A 565 -0.73 -4.79 -0.56
CA ASP A 565 -0.29 -6.07 0.00
C ASP A 565 1.02 -6.56 -0.62
N ILE A 566 1.73 -7.41 0.13
CA ILE A 566 2.90 -8.17 -0.33
C ILE A 566 2.72 -9.63 0.05
N GLN A 567 3.01 -10.51 -0.91
CA GLN A 567 3.09 -11.95 -0.73
C GLN A 567 4.54 -12.43 -0.89
N VAL A 568 4.96 -13.31 0.03
CA VAL A 568 6.27 -13.95 0.01
C VAL A 568 6.08 -15.46 -0.03
N LEU A 569 6.57 -16.11 -1.07
CA LEU A 569 6.49 -17.54 -1.29
C LEU A 569 7.90 -18.12 -1.34
N ILE A 570 8.27 -18.94 -0.35
CA ILE A 570 9.57 -19.60 -0.27
C ILE A 570 9.42 -21.08 -0.63
N MET A 571 10.21 -21.53 -1.60
CA MET A 571 10.19 -22.90 -2.12
C MET A 571 11.60 -23.50 -2.10
N LYS A 572 11.76 -24.67 -1.48
CA LYS A 572 13.04 -25.38 -1.47
C LYS A 572 13.32 -26.09 -2.79
N THR A 573 14.58 -26.12 -3.17
CA THR A 573 15.05 -27.05 -4.20
C THR A 573 14.98 -28.47 -3.64
N ALA A 574 14.51 -29.42 -4.45
CA ALA A 574 14.57 -30.83 -4.07
C ALA A 574 16.03 -31.25 -3.91
N LEU A 575 16.40 -31.73 -2.72
CA LEU A 575 17.68 -32.42 -2.54
C LEU A 575 17.64 -33.66 -3.43
N ASN A 576 18.68 -33.85 -4.25
CA ASN A 576 18.88 -35.13 -4.95
C ASN A 576 19.08 -36.20 -3.86
N SER A 577 18.01 -36.92 -3.51
CA SER A 577 18.05 -38.11 -2.65
C SER A 577 18.38 -39.33 -3.49
#